data_AF-K3Z168-F1
#
_entry.id   AF-K3Z168-F1
#
_cell.length_a   1.000
_cell.length_b   1.000
_cell.length_c   1.000
_cell.angle_alpha   90.00
_cell.angle_beta   90.00
_cell.angle_gamma   90.00
#
_symmetry.space_group_name_H-M   'P 1'
#
loop_
_entity.id
_entity.type
_entity.pdbx_description
1 polymer ?
#
loop_
_entity_poly.entity_id
_entity_poly.type
_entity_poly.pdbx_seq_one_letter_code
_entity_poly.pdbx_strand_id
1 'polypeptide(L)'
;MDGHGRAVTYVRWAGAAPARRVVTSAADGTHRLWEWESAAAAAAAREVRSYSGHASARSFVGMGVWRAAGLVASGSESNHVFVYDLRWAKPIWVHPFVVGGAHSPVTTTSTSPSSVGEAAAAAGGFVSAVAWRQGSDHDGGGALVAGGSDGVLKMFTCHRRRAAGDGDDNASLLL
;
A
#
# COMPACT_ATOMS: atom_id res chain seq x y z
N MET A 1 0.95 -3.41 -24.50
CA MET A 1 2.03 -4.15 -23.82
C MET A 1 1.36 -5.05 -22.81
N ASP A 2 1.60 -6.35 -22.91
CA ASP A 2 1.09 -7.29 -21.92
C ASP A 2 1.99 -7.21 -20.68
N GLY A 3 1.41 -6.80 -19.55
CA GLY A 3 2.09 -6.69 -18.27
C GLY A 3 2.88 -5.41 -18.00
N HIS A 4 3.70 -5.48 -16.95
CA HIS A 4 4.37 -4.32 -16.36
C HIS A 4 5.37 -3.68 -17.32
N GLY A 5 5.40 -2.35 -17.34
CA GLY A 5 6.32 -1.58 -18.19
C GLY A 5 7.74 -1.52 -17.63
N ARG A 6 7.95 -1.96 -16.38
CA ARG A 6 9.23 -1.98 -15.66
C ARG A 6 9.30 -3.20 -14.73
N ALA A 7 10.44 -3.36 -14.07
CA ALA A 7 10.71 -4.48 -13.18
C ALA A 7 9.62 -4.66 -12.12
N VAL A 8 9.18 -5.91 -11.95
CA VAL A 8 8.31 -6.34 -10.85
C VAL A 8 9.10 -6.33 -9.54
N THR A 9 8.57 -5.67 -8.54
CA THR A 9 9.23 -5.44 -7.24
C THR A 9 8.62 -6.27 -6.12
N TYR A 10 7.32 -6.57 -6.21
CA TYR A 10 6.62 -7.43 -5.26
C TYR A 10 5.66 -8.38 -5.98
N VAL A 11 5.50 -9.57 -5.40
CA VAL A 11 4.49 -10.56 -5.77
C VAL A 11 3.84 -11.09 -4.50
N ARG A 12 2.50 -11.09 -4.43
CA ARG A 12 1.73 -11.57 -3.28
C ARG A 12 0.49 -12.34 -3.74
N TRP A 13 0.20 -13.46 -3.10
CA TRP A 13 -1.08 -14.16 -3.25
C TRP A 13 -2.24 -13.28 -2.79
N ALA A 14 -3.36 -13.34 -3.52
CA ALA A 14 -4.54 -12.53 -3.26
C ALA A 14 -5.83 -13.35 -3.37
N GLY A 15 -6.87 -12.88 -2.69
CA GLY A 15 -8.16 -13.56 -2.62
C GLY A 15 -8.16 -14.77 -1.69
N ALA A 16 -9.35 -15.35 -1.52
CA ALA A 16 -9.54 -16.63 -0.84
C ALA A 16 -9.34 -17.79 -1.84
N ALA A 17 -8.91 -18.94 -1.32
CA ALA A 17 -8.93 -20.19 -2.08
C ALA A 17 -10.36 -20.48 -2.57
N PRO A 18 -10.54 -21.09 -3.76
CA PRO A 18 -9.53 -21.74 -4.61
C PRO A 18 -8.92 -20.84 -5.70
N ALA A 19 -9.29 -19.56 -5.77
CA ALA A 19 -8.84 -18.68 -6.85
C ALA A 19 -7.31 -18.53 -6.86
N ARG A 20 -6.69 -18.73 -8.03
CA ARG A 20 -5.24 -18.57 -8.21
C ARG A 20 -4.91 -17.15 -8.64
N ARG A 21 -5.06 -16.23 -7.69
CA ARG A 21 -4.86 -14.80 -7.93
C ARG A 21 -3.60 -14.29 -7.25
N VAL A 22 -2.86 -13.45 -7.95
CA VAL A 22 -1.70 -12.74 -7.41
C VAL A 22 -1.81 -11.25 -7.70
N VAL A 23 -1.36 -10.43 -6.77
CA VAL A 23 -1.11 -9.01 -7.02
C VAL A 23 0.39 -8.82 -7.14
N THR A 24 0.80 -8.09 -8.16
CA THR A 24 2.19 -7.67 -8.37
C THR A 24 2.31 -6.16 -8.27
N SER A 25 3.48 -5.68 -7.88
CA SER A 25 3.87 -4.26 -7.95
C SER A 25 5.05 -4.12 -8.90
N ALA A 26 5.19 -2.98 -9.55
CA ALA A 26 6.37 -2.67 -10.33
C ALA A 26 6.82 -1.22 -10.17
N ALA A 27 8.04 -0.95 -10.62
CA ALA A 27 8.62 0.40 -10.70
C ALA A 27 8.04 1.25 -11.86
N ASP A 28 6.89 0.84 -12.42
CA ASP A 28 6.07 1.57 -13.39
C ASP A 28 4.92 2.34 -12.74
N GLY A 29 4.85 2.36 -11.40
CA GLY A 29 3.78 3.03 -10.66
C GLY A 29 2.46 2.27 -10.64
N THR A 30 2.44 1.00 -11.03
CA THR A 30 1.22 0.19 -11.05
C THR A 30 1.32 -1.03 -10.15
N HIS A 31 0.17 -1.41 -9.58
CA HIS A 31 -0.07 -2.78 -9.13
C HIS A 31 -0.93 -3.49 -10.16
N ARG A 32 -0.80 -4.81 -10.30
CA ARG A 32 -1.64 -5.60 -11.22
C ARG A 32 -2.16 -6.85 -10.56
N LEU A 33 -3.44 -7.14 -10.73
CA LEU A 33 -4.08 -8.39 -10.35
C LEU A 33 -4.04 -9.34 -11.53
N TRP A 34 -3.57 -10.55 -11.27
CA TRP A 34 -3.47 -11.63 -12.24
C TRP A 34 -4.27 -12.83 -11.76
N GLU A 35 -4.75 -13.62 -12.71
CA GLU A 35 -5.47 -14.86 -12.43
C GLU A 35 -5.03 -15.96 -13.39
N TRP A 36 -4.90 -17.18 -12.85
CA TRP A 36 -4.67 -18.40 -13.61
C TRP A 36 -5.96 -19.19 -13.76
N GLU A 37 -6.38 -19.43 -15.00
CA GLU A 37 -7.55 -20.26 -15.32
C GLU A 37 -7.25 -21.76 -15.15
N SER A 38 -5.97 -22.17 -15.22
CA SER A 38 -5.54 -23.56 -15.11
C SER A 38 -4.43 -23.75 -14.08
N ALA A 39 -4.30 -24.98 -13.58
CA ALA A 39 -3.21 -25.42 -12.68
C ALA A 39 -1.96 -25.85 -13.44
N ALA A 40 -2.05 -25.91 -14.77
CA ALA A 40 -1.00 -26.47 -15.59
C ALA A 40 0.33 -25.73 -15.36
N ALA A 41 1.41 -26.49 -15.30
CA ALA A 41 2.75 -25.94 -15.21
C ALA A 41 3.00 -24.97 -16.39
N ALA A 42 3.63 -23.83 -16.09
CA ALA A 42 3.91 -22.78 -17.07
C ALA A 42 2.68 -22.19 -17.80
N ALA A 43 1.45 -22.38 -17.29
CA ALA A 43 0.31 -21.63 -17.80
C ALA A 43 0.60 -20.11 -17.71
N ALA A 44 0.05 -19.32 -18.64
CA ALA A 44 0.16 -17.87 -18.58
C ALA A 44 -0.89 -17.28 -17.64
N ALA A 45 -0.51 -16.26 -16.87
CA ALA A 45 -1.45 -15.47 -16.09
C ALA A 45 -2.20 -14.52 -17.02
N ARG A 46 -3.51 -14.37 -16.81
CA ARG A 46 -4.29 -13.29 -17.42
C ARG A 46 -4.31 -12.09 -16.49
N GLU A 47 -4.05 -10.90 -17.02
CA GLU A 47 -4.29 -9.67 -16.28
C GLU A 47 -5.80 -9.44 -16.08
N VAL A 48 -6.19 -9.26 -14.83
CA VAL A 48 -7.57 -8.95 -14.44
C VAL A 48 -7.75 -7.44 -14.27
N ARG A 49 -6.75 -6.77 -13.69
CA ARG A 49 -6.85 -5.34 -13.33
C ARG A 49 -5.48 -4.71 -13.13
N SER A 50 -5.37 -3.43 -13.49
CA SER A 50 -4.29 -2.54 -13.08
C SER A 50 -4.79 -1.52 -12.04
N TYR A 51 -4.01 -1.28 -10.99
CA TYR A 51 -4.25 -0.27 -9.96
C TYR A 51 -3.20 0.84 -10.07
N SER A 52 -3.67 2.08 -10.00
CA SER A 52 -2.84 3.28 -10.19
C SER A 52 -3.18 4.37 -9.17
N GLY A 53 -2.30 5.36 -9.04
CA GLY A 53 -2.47 6.52 -8.16
C GLY A 53 -1.31 6.68 -7.18
N HIS A 54 -0.68 5.59 -6.75
CA HIS A 54 0.58 5.66 -6.03
C HIS A 54 1.74 5.98 -6.99
N ALA A 55 2.75 6.70 -6.49
CA ALA A 55 4.03 6.92 -7.15
C ALA A 55 5.07 5.88 -6.68
N SER A 56 5.76 5.27 -7.66
CA SER A 56 6.85 4.28 -7.50
C SER A 56 7.70 4.29 -8.78
N ALA A 57 8.60 5.28 -8.90
CA ALA A 57 9.42 5.47 -10.10
C ALA A 57 10.92 5.31 -9.86
N ARG A 58 11.40 5.60 -8.65
CA ARG A 58 12.82 5.68 -8.28
C ARG A 58 13.16 4.88 -7.01
N SER A 59 12.23 4.80 -6.08
CA SER A 59 12.34 4.12 -4.79
C SER A 59 11.41 2.91 -4.77
N PHE A 60 11.87 1.80 -4.18
CA PHE A 60 11.01 0.65 -3.96
C PHE A 60 9.99 0.97 -2.87
N VAL A 61 8.71 0.93 -3.22
CA VAL A 61 7.60 1.07 -2.26
C VAL A 61 6.98 -0.30 -2.00
N GLY A 62 6.70 -0.59 -0.74
CA GLY A 62 6.14 -1.86 -0.32
C GLY A 62 4.69 -2.03 -0.74
N MET A 63 4.31 -3.30 -0.96
CA MET A 63 2.93 -3.74 -1.15
C MET A 63 2.59 -4.89 -0.20
N GLY A 64 1.39 -4.80 0.39
CA GLY A 64 0.80 -5.86 1.21
C GLY A 64 -0.62 -6.18 0.77
N VAL A 65 -1.06 -7.43 0.98
CA VAL A 65 -2.43 -7.86 0.67
C VAL A 65 -3.09 -8.42 1.93
N TRP A 66 -4.27 -7.92 2.30
CA TRP A 66 -5.14 -8.55 3.28
C TRP A 66 -6.09 -9.51 2.56
N ARG A 67 -5.71 -10.79 2.52
CA ARG A 67 -6.37 -11.78 1.66
C ARG A 67 -7.85 -11.98 1.97
N ALA A 68 -8.21 -12.04 3.25
CA ALA A 68 -9.59 -12.27 3.69
C ALA A 68 -10.53 -11.09 3.37
N ALA A 69 -10.00 -9.86 3.37
CA ALA A 69 -10.77 -8.66 3.06
C ALA A 69 -10.72 -8.28 1.57
N GLY A 70 -9.79 -8.86 0.80
CA GLY A 70 -9.59 -8.48 -0.60
C GLY A 70 -9.04 -7.06 -0.76
N LEU A 71 -8.13 -6.66 0.14
CA LEU A 71 -7.54 -5.33 0.13
C LEU A 71 -6.04 -5.37 -0.17
N VAL A 72 -5.56 -4.36 -0.89
CA VAL A 72 -4.16 -4.13 -1.21
C VAL A 72 -3.73 -2.83 -0.56
N ALA A 73 -2.63 -2.82 0.19
CA ALA A 73 -1.98 -1.60 0.66
C ALA A 73 -0.70 -1.36 -0.13
N SER A 74 -0.38 -0.09 -0.32
CA SER A 74 0.84 0.38 -0.97
C SER A 74 1.44 1.56 -0.22
N GLY A 75 2.76 1.55 -0.07
CA GLY A 75 3.51 2.79 0.16
C GLY A 75 3.59 3.63 -1.12
N SER A 76 4.13 4.85 -1.01
CA SER A 76 4.33 5.73 -2.16
C SER A 76 5.44 6.76 -1.91
N GLU A 77 6.11 7.12 -3.00
CA GLU A 77 7.02 8.28 -3.11
C GLU A 77 6.34 9.62 -2.84
N SER A 78 5.01 9.69 -2.93
CA SER A 78 4.27 10.88 -2.53
C SER A 78 4.17 11.04 -1.00
N ASN A 79 4.83 10.18 -0.23
CA ASN A 79 4.71 10.09 1.22
C ASN A 79 3.28 9.80 1.72
N HIS A 80 2.54 8.99 0.97
CA HIS A 80 1.19 8.55 1.33
C HIS A 80 1.12 7.02 1.39
N VAL A 81 0.17 6.53 2.20
CA VAL A 81 -0.28 5.15 2.17
C VAL A 81 -1.55 5.08 1.33
N PHE A 82 -1.63 4.12 0.41
CA PHE A 82 -2.80 3.87 -0.42
C PHE A 82 -3.41 2.52 -0.07
N VAL A 83 -4.73 2.44 -0.05
CA VAL A 83 -5.47 1.17 0.04
C VAL A 83 -6.42 1.05 -1.14
N TYR A 84 -6.44 -0.14 -1.74
CA TYR A 84 -7.28 -0.51 -2.87
C TYR A 84 -8.13 -1.71 -2.49
N ASP A 85 -9.34 -1.75 -3.01
CA ASP A 85 -10.14 -2.97 -3.07
C ASP A 85 -9.81 -3.72 -4.36
N LEU A 86 -9.69 -5.06 -4.31
CA LEU A 86 -9.41 -5.87 -5.51
C LEU A 86 -10.45 -5.67 -6.64
N ARG A 87 -11.64 -5.16 -6.32
CA ARG A 87 -12.72 -4.88 -7.28
C ARG A 87 -12.55 -3.56 -8.02
N TRP A 88 -11.75 -2.61 -7.54
CA TRP A 88 -11.69 -1.25 -8.08
C TRP A 88 -10.25 -0.80 -8.39
N ALA A 89 -10.06 -0.18 -9.56
CA ALA A 89 -8.72 0.21 -10.04
C ALA A 89 -8.15 1.46 -9.32
N LYS A 90 -9.02 2.30 -8.75
CA LYS A 90 -8.65 3.50 -7.99
C LYS A 90 -8.58 3.18 -6.50
N PRO A 91 -7.73 3.90 -5.74
CA PRO A 91 -7.66 3.70 -4.30
C PRO A 91 -9.00 4.06 -3.65
N ILE A 92 -9.38 3.29 -2.62
CA ILE A 92 -10.54 3.56 -1.78
C ILE A 92 -10.18 4.42 -0.56
N TRP A 93 -8.89 4.48 -0.25
CA TRP A 93 -8.37 5.28 0.85
C TRP A 93 -6.93 5.70 0.56
N VAL A 94 -6.60 6.94 0.90
CA VAL A 94 -5.28 7.54 0.75
C VAL A 94 -5.02 8.35 2.00
N HIS A 95 -3.84 8.19 2.62
CA HIS A 95 -3.52 8.87 3.87
C HIS A 95 -2.10 9.42 3.89
N PRO A 96 -1.91 10.69 4.29
CA PRO A 96 -0.59 11.28 4.40
C PRO A 96 0.24 10.61 5.50
N PHE A 97 1.50 10.31 5.23
CA PHE A 97 2.44 9.75 6.20
C PHE A 97 3.35 10.85 6.76
N VAL A 98 2.75 11.89 7.34
CA VAL A 98 3.50 13.03 7.90
C VAL A 98 3.95 12.75 9.34
N VAL A 99 5.17 13.13 9.69
CA VAL A 99 5.63 13.13 11.09
C VAL A 99 5.00 14.34 11.79
N GLY A 100 4.13 14.10 12.78
CA GLY A 100 3.35 15.15 13.45
C GLY A 100 2.93 14.79 14.87
N GLY A 101 3.70 13.96 15.56
CA GLY A 101 3.48 13.58 16.96
C GLY A 101 4.79 13.54 17.74
N ALA A 102 4.71 13.66 19.07
CA ALA A 102 5.78 13.93 20.05
C ALA A 102 7.01 12.98 20.07
N HIS A 103 7.13 12.08 19.11
CA HIS A 103 8.26 11.16 18.94
C HIS A 103 8.76 11.20 17.51
N SER A 104 9.19 12.37 17.05
CA SER A 104 10.05 12.45 15.87
C SER A 104 11.40 11.84 16.23
N PRO A 105 11.95 10.88 15.47
CA PRO A 105 13.36 10.53 15.64
C PRO A 105 14.19 11.80 15.40
N VAL A 106 15.07 12.12 16.35
CA VAL A 106 16.05 13.19 16.21
C VAL A 106 16.87 12.90 14.96
N THR A 107 16.58 13.64 13.89
CA THR A 107 17.46 13.70 12.73
C THR A 107 18.35 14.91 12.97
N THR A 108 19.56 14.68 13.48
CA THR A 108 20.61 15.70 13.53
C THR A 108 21.06 16.03 12.11
N THR A 109 20.38 16.96 11.44
CA THR A 109 20.99 17.73 10.34
C THR A 109 20.48 19.17 10.43
N SER A 110 21.12 19.93 11.31
CA SER A 110 21.14 21.39 11.20
C SER A 110 21.96 21.76 9.96
N THR A 111 21.30 22.16 8.88
CA THR A 111 21.95 23.02 7.88
C THR A 111 20.93 24.00 7.33
N SER A 112 21.22 25.29 7.56
CA SER A 112 20.40 26.46 7.29
C SER A 112 19.97 26.58 5.82
N PRO A 113 18.85 27.26 5.51
CA PRO A 113 18.41 27.45 4.14
C PRO A 113 19.18 28.62 3.51
N SER A 114 20.00 28.34 2.50
CA SER A 114 20.42 29.34 1.52
C SER A 114 20.19 28.77 0.12
N SER A 115 19.61 29.62 -0.72
CA SER A 115 18.89 29.32 -1.96
C SER A 115 19.73 28.71 -3.08
N VAL A 116 19.21 27.68 -3.74
CA VAL A 116 19.17 27.55 -5.21
C VAL A 116 18.06 26.56 -5.58
N GLY A 117 17.25 26.94 -6.57
CA GLY A 117 16.09 26.20 -7.03
C GLY A 117 16.41 24.77 -7.48
N GLU A 118 15.36 23.95 -7.47
CA GLU A 118 15.26 22.59 -8.03
C GLU A 118 15.89 21.42 -7.24
N ALA A 119 16.76 21.65 -6.25
CA ALA A 119 17.30 20.55 -5.43
C ALA A 119 16.45 20.17 -4.19
N ALA A 120 15.51 21.03 -3.76
CA ALA A 120 14.74 20.83 -2.52
C ALA A 120 13.53 19.88 -2.65
N ALA A 121 13.18 19.44 -3.86
CA ALA A 121 12.21 18.35 -4.04
C ALA A 121 12.78 16.98 -3.63
N ALA A 122 14.08 16.90 -3.31
CA ALA A 122 14.84 15.66 -3.12
C ALA A 122 15.05 15.21 -1.67
N ALA A 123 14.34 15.77 -0.69
CA ALA A 123 14.34 15.26 0.70
C ALA A 123 12.94 15.00 1.27
N GLY A 124 11.95 14.79 0.41
CA GLY A 124 10.64 14.28 0.83
C GLY A 124 10.78 12.81 1.23
N GLY A 125 10.42 12.46 2.46
CA GLY A 125 10.32 11.06 2.87
C GLY A 125 9.31 10.30 2.00
N PHE A 126 9.39 8.98 1.97
CA PHE A 126 8.42 8.13 1.30
C PHE A 126 8.00 6.96 2.18
N VAL A 127 6.83 6.39 1.91
CA VAL A 127 6.42 5.14 2.57
C VAL A 127 7.09 3.98 1.86
N SER A 128 8.05 3.35 2.52
CA SER A 128 8.92 2.32 1.95
C SER A 128 8.34 0.92 2.11
N ALA A 129 7.61 0.65 3.19
CA ALA A 129 7.10 -0.68 3.49
C ALA A 129 5.67 -0.64 4.04
N VAL A 130 4.88 -1.66 3.73
CA VAL A 130 3.57 -1.87 4.32
C VAL A 130 3.32 -3.35 4.58
N ALA A 131 2.57 -3.67 5.65
CA ALA A 131 2.21 -5.04 5.98
C ALA A 131 0.82 -5.10 6.62
N TRP A 132 -0.02 -6.01 6.12
CA TRP A 132 -1.29 -6.36 6.73
C TRP A 132 -1.12 -7.51 7.71
N ARG A 133 -1.69 -7.37 8.91
CA ARG A 133 -1.87 -8.51 9.82
C ARG A 133 -2.78 -9.54 9.16
N GLN A 134 -2.28 -10.77 8.97
CA GLN A 134 -3.07 -11.88 8.43
C GLN A 134 -3.73 -12.63 9.59
N GLY A 135 -5.05 -12.66 9.66
CA GLY A 135 -5.79 -13.38 10.69
C GLY A 135 -7.27 -13.54 10.34
N SER A 136 -7.90 -14.56 10.91
CA SER A 136 -9.35 -14.72 10.92
C SER A 136 -9.90 -13.93 12.09
N ASP A 137 -10.56 -12.81 11.83
CA ASP A 137 -11.08 -11.97 12.89
C ASP A 137 -12.20 -12.72 13.65
N HIS A 138 -11.96 -13.04 14.92
CA HIS A 138 -13.06 -13.16 15.88
C HIS A 138 -13.54 -11.77 16.36
N ASP A 139 -12.76 -10.70 16.11
CA ASP A 139 -13.01 -9.35 16.64
C ASP A 139 -13.41 -8.29 15.59
N GLY A 140 -13.66 -8.68 14.33
CA GLY A 140 -14.24 -7.81 13.30
C GLY A 140 -13.37 -6.68 12.72
N GLY A 141 -12.03 -6.72 12.89
CA GLY A 141 -11.14 -5.69 12.33
C GLY A 141 -9.72 -6.15 12.02
N GLY A 142 -9.11 -5.50 11.00
CA GLY A 142 -7.75 -5.73 10.54
C GLY A 142 -6.78 -4.62 10.96
N ALA A 143 -5.48 -4.87 10.78
CA ALA A 143 -4.44 -3.87 11.07
C ALA A 143 -3.43 -3.79 9.92
N LEU A 144 -3.09 -2.55 9.55
CA LEU A 144 -2.05 -2.20 8.58
C LEU A 144 -0.91 -1.51 9.29
N VAL A 145 0.33 -1.94 9.05
CA VAL A 145 1.52 -1.19 9.46
C VAL A 145 2.17 -0.60 8.21
N ALA A 146 2.56 0.67 8.28
CA ALA A 146 3.36 1.34 7.25
C ALA A 146 4.66 1.89 7.85
N GLY A 147 5.74 1.78 7.11
CA GLY A 147 7.07 2.28 7.47
C GLY A 147 7.55 3.34 6.50
N GLY A 148 7.99 4.48 7.04
CA GLY A 148 8.62 5.55 6.29
C GLY A 148 10.10 5.28 6.01
N SER A 149 10.65 5.96 5.02
CA SER A 149 12.10 5.99 4.73
C SER A 149 12.93 6.63 5.85
N ASP A 150 12.27 7.31 6.78
CA ASP A 150 12.82 7.92 8.00
C ASP A 150 12.89 6.93 9.19
N GLY A 151 12.46 5.68 8.99
CA GLY A 151 12.43 4.66 10.04
C GLY A 151 11.21 4.72 10.96
N VAL A 152 10.27 5.65 10.74
CA VAL A 152 9.03 5.74 11.53
C VAL A 152 8.06 4.65 11.09
N LEU A 153 7.46 3.96 12.06
CA LEU A 153 6.37 3.01 11.83
C LEU A 153 5.05 3.59 12.35
N LYS A 154 3.97 3.41 11.58
CA LYS A 154 2.60 3.70 12.04
C LYS A 154 1.69 2.52 11.80
N MET A 155 0.80 2.27 12.76
CA MET A 155 -0.26 1.28 12.66
C MET A 155 -1.59 1.98 12.39
N PHE A 156 -2.40 1.38 11.52
CA PHE A 156 -3.76 1.79 11.21
C PHE A 156 -4.69 0.62 11.50
N THR A 157 -5.74 0.86 12.29
CA THR A 157 -6.78 -0.13 12.55
C THR A 157 -7.93 0.04 11.57
N CYS A 158 -8.45 -1.09 11.10
CA CYS A 158 -9.47 -1.16 10.08
C CYS A 158 -10.68 -1.88 10.68
N HIS A 159 -11.83 -1.21 10.69
CA HIS A 159 -13.05 -1.79 11.22
C HIS A 159 -14.01 -2.01 10.06
N ARG A 160 -14.55 -3.23 9.94
CA ARG A 160 -15.65 -3.47 9.01
C ARG A 160 -16.85 -2.67 9.54
N ARG A 161 -17.46 -1.84 8.70
CA ARG A 161 -18.66 -1.11 9.12
C ARG A 161 -19.77 -2.11 9.49
N ARG A 162 -20.12 -2.19 10.78
CA ARG A 162 -21.37 -2.82 11.22
C ARG A 162 -22.53 -1.92 10.78
N ALA A 163 -23.66 -2.52 10.43
CA ALA A 163 -24.87 -1.75 10.11
C ALA A 163 -25.13 -0.74 11.24
N ALA A 164 -25.42 0.51 10.85
CA ALA A 164 -25.29 1.72 11.66
C ALA A 164 -25.76 1.56 13.12
N GLY A 165 -24.86 1.89 14.04
CA GLY A 165 -25.09 1.97 15.47
C GLY A 165 -23.86 2.58 16.14
N ASP A 166 -23.93 3.90 16.25
CA ASP A 166 -23.07 4.77 17.07
C ASP A 166 -21.71 5.23 16.52
N GLY A 167 -21.50 6.54 16.66
CA GLY A 167 -20.36 7.28 16.14
C GLY A 167 -19.20 7.32 17.11
N ASP A 168 -17.98 7.32 16.58
CA ASP A 168 -16.83 7.84 17.31
C ASP A 168 -15.76 8.33 16.31
N ASP A 169 -15.37 9.59 16.47
CA ASP A 169 -14.38 10.29 15.67
C ASP A 169 -12.96 10.00 16.21
N ASN A 170 -12.28 9.04 15.58
CA ASN A 170 -10.82 8.92 15.56
C ASN A 170 -10.42 8.28 14.22
N ALA A 171 -9.12 8.26 13.87
CA ALA A 171 -8.52 7.81 12.60
C ALA A 171 -8.76 6.32 12.24
N SER A 172 -10.02 5.90 12.23
CA SER A 172 -10.54 4.59 11.95
C SER A 172 -10.78 4.47 10.46
N LEU A 173 -10.19 3.45 9.82
CA LEU A 173 -10.57 3.11 8.45
C LEU A 173 -11.93 2.39 8.49
N LEU A 174 -12.98 3.07 8.00
CA LEU A 174 -14.29 2.48 7.75
C LEU A 174 -14.30 1.87 6.34
N LEU A 175 -14.37 0.53 6.27
CA LEU A 175 -14.53 -0.25 5.04
C LEU A 175 -15.93 -0.84 4.94
#